data_AF-A0A538NGK5-F1
#
_entry.id   AF-A0A538NGK5-F1
#
_cell.length_a   1.000
_cell.length_b   1.000
_cell.length_c   1.000
_cell.angle_alpha   90.00
_cell.angle_beta   90.00
_cell.angle_gamma   90.00
#
_symmetry.space_group_name_H-M   'P 1'
#
loop_
_entity.id
_entity.type
_entity.pdbx_description
1 polymer ?
#
loop_
_entity_poly.entity_id
_entity_poly.type
_entity_poly.pdbx_seq_one_letter_code
_entity_poly.pdbx_strand_id
1 'polypeptide(L)'
;MTGQSAASYRTPQGTYFVFRNGSSAVSAYKITATNPPTIVPAWSVSQTGKGSPWVTTTDGTNNAIVWVVGAEGDQRLHGYNGDTGAVIYAGGGPNELMANTRKWNTGIVARARIYFAPPGTKSMLLPCR
;
A
#
# COMPACT_ATOMS: atom_id res chain seq x y z
N MET A 1 7.75 -3.23 -20.75
CA MET A 1 6.86 -2.46 -19.85
C MET A 1 6.67 -3.26 -18.57
N THR A 2 7.12 -2.78 -17.41
CA THR A 2 6.88 -3.49 -16.14
C THR A 2 5.67 -2.88 -15.46
N GLY A 3 4.53 -3.58 -15.48
CA GLY A 3 3.31 -3.09 -14.83
C GLY A 3 3.52 -2.81 -13.34
N GLN A 4 3.38 -1.54 -12.97
CA GLN A 4 3.33 -1.03 -11.61
C GLN A 4 2.11 -0.11 -11.53
N SER A 5 1.28 -0.28 -10.52
CA SER A 5 0.11 0.59 -10.33
C SER A 5 0.41 1.73 -9.35
N ALA A 6 -0.40 2.78 -9.44
CA ALA A 6 -0.53 3.80 -8.43
C ALA A 6 -1.89 3.66 -7.74
N ALA A 7 -2.02 4.21 -6.54
CA ALA A 7 -3.29 4.36 -5.85
C ALA A 7 -3.48 5.83 -5.47
N SER A 8 -4.72 6.32 -5.54
CA SER A 8 -5.09 7.63 -5.02
C SER A 8 -6.02 7.48 -3.83
N TYR A 9 -5.95 8.42 -2.90
CA TYR A 9 -6.76 8.42 -1.69
C TYR A 9 -6.93 9.82 -1.13
N ARG A 10 -7.87 9.96 -0.19
CA ARG A 10 -8.12 11.19 0.54
C ARG A 10 -8.00 10.93 2.03
N THR A 11 -7.52 11.93 2.75
CA THR A 11 -7.55 12.02 4.21
C THR A 11 -8.11 13.40 4.57
N PRO A 12 -8.42 13.67 5.86
CA PRO A 12 -8.74 15.03 6.30
C PRO A 12 -7.66 16.07 5.96
N GLN A 13 -6.42 15.64 5.74
CA GLN A 13 -5.32 16.53 5.40
C GLN A 13 -5.27 16.88 3.91
N GLY A 14 -5.84 16.06 3.01
CA GLY A 14 -5.89 16.37 1.58
C GLY A 14 -6.04 15.16 0.67
N THR A 15 -5.73 15.36 -0.62
CA THR A 15 -5.73 14.33 -1.65
C THR A 15 -4.31 13.88 -1.95
N TYR A 16 -4.13 12.57 -2.06
CA TYR A 16 -2.83 11.94 -2.21
C TYR A 16 -2.83 10.95 -3.37
N PHE A 17 -1.64 10.72 -3.94
CA PHE A 17 -1.37 9.57 -4.78
C PHE A 17 -0.06 8.92 -4.36
N VAL A 18 0.01 7.60 -4.48
CA VAL A 18 1.14 6.78 -4.04
C VAL A 18 1.49 5.76 -5.10
N PHE A 19 2.79 5.53 -5.28
CA PHE A 19 3.33 4.54 -6.20
C PHE A 19 4.70 4.07 -5.70
N ARG A 20 5.12 2.90 -6.16
CA ARG A 20 6.50 2.47 -5.99
C ARG A 20 7.38 3.28 -6.95
N ASN A 21 8.33 4.03 -6.43
CA ASN A 21 9.35 4.66 -7.26
C ASN A 21 10.33 3.60 -7.80
N GLY A 22 10.95 3.85 -8.96
CA GLY A 22 11.84 2.88 -9.61
C GLY A 22 13.01 2.40 -8.73
N SER A 23 13.33 3.15 -7.67
CA SER A 23 14.46 3.02 -6.75
C SER A 23 14.18 2.28 -5.44
N SER A 24 13.15 1.42 -5.40
CA SER A 24 12.82 0.56 -4.24
C SER A 24 12.25 1.29 -3.03
N ALA A 25 11.51 2.36 -3.26
CA ALA A 25 10.70 2.99 -2.24
C ALA A 25 9.25 3.12 -2.69
N VAL A 26 8.34 3.18 -1.72
CA VAL A 26 6.96 3.60 -1.91
C VAL A 26 6.91 5.07 -1.54
N SER A 27 6.47 5.92 -2.46
CA SER A 27 6.45 7.36 -2.28
C SER A 27 5.03 7.90 -2.49
N ALA A 28 4.59 8.72 -1.54
CA ALA A 28 3.33 9.42 -1.63
C ALA A 28 3.55 10.91 -1.86
N TYR A 29 2.65 11.49 -2.64
CA TYR A 29 2.62 12.90 -2.96
C TYR A 29 1.24 13.45 -2.65
N LYS A 30 1.21 14.68 -2.13
CA LYS A 30 -0.02 15.41 -1.81
C LYS A 30 -0.30 16.43 -2.90
N ILE A 31 -1.56 16.49 -3.32
CA ILE A 31 -2.09 17.57 -4.15
C ILE A 31 -2.59 18.66 -3.20
N THR A 32 -1.99 19.83 -3.26
CA THR A 32 -2.36 20.97 -2.41
C THR A 32 -3.67 21.60 -2.88
N ALA A 33 -4.43 22.16 -1.94
CA ALA A 33 -5.69 22.86 -2.24
C ALA A 33 -5.48 24.35 -2.60
N THR A 34 -4.30 24.72 -3.11
CA THR A 34 -4.02 26.09 -3.58
C THR A 34 -4.58 26.31 -4.99
N ASN A 35 -4.62 27.56 -5.43
CA ASN A 35 -4.95 27.93 -6.79
C ASN A 35 -3.75 28.64 -7.46
N PRO A 36 -3.01 27.99 -8.39
CA PRO A 36 -3.24 26.63 -8.91
C PRO A 36 -2.83 25.52 -7.92
N PRO A 37 -3.40 24.30 -8.04
CA PRO A 37 -2.96 23.15 -7.26
C PRO A 37 -1.49 22.80 -7.55
N THR A 38 -0.74 22.46 -6.51
CA THR A 38 0.65 21.99 -6.62
C THR A 38 0.79 20.56 -6.11
N ILE A 39 1.80 19.84 -6.59
CA ILE A 39 2.15 18.50 -6.10
C ILE A 39 3.37 18.65 -5.19
N VAL A 40 3.26 18.20 -3.94
CA VAL A 40 4.35 18.24 -2.96
C VAL A 40 4.65 16.84 -2.44
N PRO A 41 5.91 16.49 -2.16
CA PRO A 41 6.24 15.22 -1.49
C PRO A 41 5.54 15.14 -0.13
N ALA A 42 4.93 13.99 0.18
CA ALA A 42 4.33 13.76 1.49
C ALA A 42 5.26 12.88 2.35
N TRP A 43 5.60 11.69 1.85
CA TRP A 43 6.50 10.77 2.53
C TRP A 43 7.08 9.76 1.54
N SER A 44 8.17 9.12 1.94
CA SER A 44 8.78 8.02 1.18
C SER A 44 9.37 7.01 2.14
N VAL A 45 9.07 5.73 1.92
CA VAL A 45 9.59 4.62 2.73
C VAL A 45 10.29 3.61 1.85
N SER A 46 11.42 3.08 2.31
CA SER A 46 12.09 1.97 1.63
C SER A 46 11.18 0.74 1.66
N GLN A 47 11.05 0.09 0.51
CA GLN A 47 10.22 -1.09 0.34
C GLN A 47 11.11 -2.29 0.05
N THR A 48 10.86 -3.38 0.76
CA THR A 48 11.35 -4.71 0.39
C THR A 48 10.52 -5.20 -0.81
N GLY A 49 11.16 -5.45 -1.95
CA GLY A 49 10.48 -5.99 -3.14
C GLY A 49 9.83 -4.96 -4.06
N LYS A 50 8.81 -5.42 -4.80
CA LYS A 50 8.25 -4.71 -5.97
C LYS A 50 6.73 -4.61 -6.01
N GLY A 51 6.01 -5.00 -4.96
CA GLY A 51 4.55 -4.97 -4.95
C GLY A 51 3.99 -3.57 -5.18
N SER A 52 2.90 -3.50 -5.94
CA SER A 52 2.18 -2.26 -6.16
C SER A 52 1.35 -1.87 -4.91
N PRO A 53 1.19 -0.57 -4.64
CA PRO A 53 0.38 -0.13 -3.53
C PRO A 53 -1.13 -0.24 -3.81
N TRP A 54 -1.88 -0.51 -2.75
CA TRP A 54 -3.31 -0.27 -2.68
C TRP A 54 -3.64 0.45 -1.36
N VAL A 55 -4.81 1.09 -1.30
CA VAL A 55 -5.20 1.89 -0.15
C VAL A 55 -6.54 1.45 0.37
N THR A 56 -6.64 1.41 1.70
CA THR A 56 -7.89 1.17 2.42
C THR A 56 -8.06 2.25 3.47
N THR A 57 -9.29 2.49 3.90
CA THR A 57 -9.61 3.33 5.05
C THR A 57 -10.30 2.46 6.09
N THR A 58 -10.10 2.76 7.38
CA THR A 58 -10.75 1.97 8.46
C THR A 58 -12.23 2.31 8.63
N ASP A 59 -12.65 3.49 8.17
CA ASP A 59 -14.02 4.03 8.31
C ASP A 59 -14.60 4.56 6.99
N GLY A 60 -13.95 4.28 5.86
CA GLY A 60 -14.40 4.71 4.53
C GLY A 60 -13.88 6.10 4.10
N THR A 61 -13.41 6.95 5.01
CA THR A 61 -13.07 8.36 4.69
C THR A 61 -11.82 8.90 5.39
N ASN A 62 -11.47 8.37 6.56
CA ASN A 62 -10.32 8.75 7.36
C ASN A 62 -9.37 7.55 7.54
N ASN A 63 -8.22 7.80 8.20
CA ASN A 63 -7.25 6.76 8.56
C ASN A 63 -6.83 5.91 7.36
N ALA A 64 -6.42 6.55 6.28
CA ALA A 64 -5.93 5.85 5.10
C ALA A 64 -4.71 5.01 5.47
N ILE A 65 -4.69 3.76 5.03
CA ILE A 65 -3.57 2.84 5.17
C ILE A 65 -3.12 2.47 3.77
N VAL A 66 -1.87 2.79 3.45
CA VAL A 66 -1.22 2.33 2.23
C VAL A 66 -0.62 0.97 2.49
N TRP A 67 -1.06 -0.02 1.72
CA TRP A 67 -0.57 -1.38 1.81
C TRP A 67 0.30 -1.72 0.62
N VAL A 68 1.35 -2.50 0.87
CA VAL A 68 2.16 -3.14 -0.16
C VAL A 68 2.52 -4.54 0.25
N VAL A 69 2.64 -5.43 -0.72
CA VAL A 69 3.32 -6.72 -0.49
C VAL A 69 4.76 -6.59 -0.93
N GLY A 70 5.70 -7.14 -0.16
CA GLY A 70 7.08 -7.29 -0.61
C GLY A 70 7.27 -8.41 -1.63
N ALA A 71 6.45 -8.39 -2.68
CA ALA A 71 6.51 -9.34 -3.79
C ALA A 71 7.89 -9.29 -4.45
N GLU A 72 8.47 -10.46 -4.75
CA GLU A 72 9.87 -10.59 -5.19
C GLU A 72 10.91 -10.04 -4.19
N GLY A 73 10.53 -9.90 -2.91
CA GLY A 73 11.37 -9.47 -1.80
C GLY A 73 11.13 -10.36 -0.57
N ASP A 74 10.73 -9.76 0.54
CA ASP A 74 10.49 -10.49 1.80
C ASP A 74 9.18 -11.28 1.82
N GLN A 75 8.33 -11.13 0.80
CA GLN A 75 7.01 -11.75 0.69
C GLN A 75 6.11 -11.46 1.91
N ARG A 76 6.25 -10.28 2.52
CA ARG A 76 5.41 -9.86 3.66
C ARG A 76 4.48 -8.73 3.27
N LEU A 77 3.35 -8.64 3.98
CA LEU A 77 2.47 -7.49 3.88
C LEU A 77 3.00 -6.37 4.76
N HIS A 78 3.05 -5.15 4.22
CA HIS A 78 3.41 -3.94 4.94
C HIS A 78 2.28 -2.93 4.82
N GLY A 79 1.98 -2.24 5.92
CA GLY A 79 0.97 -1.20 6.02
C GLY A 79 1.57 0.08 6.58
N TYR A 80 1.31 1.20 5.91
CA TYR A 80 1.81 2.52 6.28
C TYR A 80 0.67 3.51 6.47
N ASN A 81 0.83 4.43 7.42
CA ASN A 81 -0.08 5.55 7.61
C ASN A 81 -0.10 6.42 6.34
N GLY A 82 -1.29 6.68 5.80
CA GLY A 82 -1.46 7.42 4.55
C GLY A 82 -1.02 8.88 4.61
N ASP A 83 -1.00 9.51 5.77
CA ASP A 83 -0.55 10.89 5.92
C ASP A 83 0.96 11.00 6.16
N THR A 84 1.55 10.07 6.92
CA THR A 84 2.93 10.21 7.43
C THR A 84 3.91 9.16 6.92
N GLY A 85 3.43 8.06 6.34
CA GLY A 85 4.26 6.90 5.98
C GLY A 85 4.73 6.07 7.18
N ALA A 86 4.29 6.39 8.41
CA ALA A 86 4.64 5.61 9.59
C ALA A 86 4.18 4.16 9.47
N VAL A 87 5.00 3.21 9.91
CA VAL A 87 4.67 1.78 9.86
C VAL A 87 3.51 1.48 10.81
N ILE A 88 2.40 0.97 10.26
CA ILE A 88 1.25 0.46 11.01
C ILE A 88 1.33 -1.07 11.10
N TYR A 89 1.89 -1.72 10.07
CA TYR A 89 2.05 -3.16 10.00
C TYR A 89 3.33 -3.51 9.26
N ALA A 90 4.20 -4.33 9.86
CA ALA A 90 5.54 -4.67 9.33
C ALA A 90 5.66 -6.15 8.90
N GLY A 91 4.53 -6.77 8.57
CA GLY A 91 4.43 -8.21 8.39
C GLY A 91 3.98 -8.90 9.68
N GLY A 92 3.35 -10.05 9.50
CA GLY A 92 2.85 -10.86 10.60
C GLY A 92 3.95 -11.72 11.24
N GLY A 93 3.52 -12.71 12.01
CA GLY A 93 4.38 -13.74 12.58
C GLY A 93 5.19 -14.51 11.52
N PRO A 94 6.13 -15.38 11.96
CA PRO A 94 7.08 -16.06 11.06
C PRO A 94 6.44 -16.79 9.86
N ASN A 95 5.20 -17.25 10.00
CA ASN A 95 4.48 -18.02 8.99
C ASN A 95 3.49 -17.20 8.14
N GLU A 96 3.38 -15.89 8.37
CA GLU A 96 2.45 -15.01 7.63
C GLU A 96 3.11 -14.46 6.36
N LEU A 97 3.38 -15.38 5.42
CA LEU A 97 4.01 -15.09 4.13
C LEU A 97 2.97 -14.96 3.01
N MET A 98 3.06 -13.87 2.26
CA MET A 98 2.35 -13.61 1.01
C MET A 98 3.08 -14.30 -0.17
N ALA A 99 3.21 -15.62 -0.11
CA ALA A 99 3.95 -16.40 -1.10
C ALA A 99 3.35 -16.29 -2.51
N ASN A 100 4.19 -16.43 -3.53
CA ASN A 100 3.81 -16.42 -4.97
C ASN A 100 3.18 -15.11 -5.48
N THR A 101 3.20 -14.04 -4.68
CA THR A 101 2.72 -12.73 -5.10
C THR A 101 3.64 -12.08 -6.14
N ARG A 102 3.04 -11.39 -7.10
CA ARG A 102 3.73 -10.65 -8.16
C ARG A 102 3.54 -9.15 -7.95
N LYS A 103 4.42 -8.36 -8.57
CA LYS A 103 4.43 -6.89 -8.46
C LYS A 103 3.10 -6.21 -8.82
N TRP A 104 2.27 -6.82 -9.66
CA TRP A 104 0.99 -6.27 -10.12
C TRP A 104 -0.23 -6.80 -9.36
N ASN A 105 -0.06 -7.67 -8.36
CA ASN A 105 -1.18 -8.12 -7.54
C ASN A 105 -1.66 -6.99 -6.61
N THR A 106 -2.98 -6.90 -6.43
CA THR A 106 -3.63 -5.97 -5.50
C THR A 106 -4.41 -6.73 -4.44
N GLY A 107 -4.56 -6.13 -3.27
CA GLY A 107 -5.39 -6.65 -2.18
C GLY A 107 -6.77 -5.99 -2.15
N ILE A 108 -7.73 -6.65 -1.53
CA ILE A 108 -9.03 -6.07 -1.18
C ILE A 108 -9.31 -6.28 0.30
N VAL A 109 -9.84 -5.25 0.96
CA VAL A 109 -10.28 -5.36 2.36
C VAL A 109 -11.78 -5.50 2.43
N ALA A 110 -12.23 -6.55 3.10
CA ALA A 110 -13.64 -6.78 3.37
C ALA A 110 -13.81 -7.51 4.70
N ARG A 111 -14.87 -7.20 5.45
CA ARG A 111 -15.20 -7.90 6.72
C ARG A 111 -14.01 -7.98 7.69
N ALA A 112 -13.28 -6.87 7.87
CA ALA A 112 -12.07 -6.76 8.71
C ALA A 112 -10.93 -7.72 8.34
N ARG A 113 -10.86 -8.14 7.08
CA ARG A 113 -9.80 -9.00 6.55
C ARG A 113 -9.26 -8.48 5.24
N ILE A 114 -7.97 -8.68 5.02
CA ILE A 114 -7.31 -8.45 3.73
C ILE A 114 -7.36 -9.76 2.96
N TYR A 115 -7.92 -9.72 1.75
CA TYR A 115 -7.90 -10.79 0.77
C TYR A 115 -6.88 -10.48 -0.31
N PHE A 116 -6.00 -11.43 -0.60
CA PHE A 116 -4.98 -11.28 -1.62
C PHE A 116 -4.90 -12.53 -2.50
N ALA A 117 -4.97 -12.36 -3.81
CA ALA A 117 -4.99 -13.47 -4.76
C ALA A 117 -3.69 -13.53 -5.59
N PRO A 118 -2.70 -14.37 -5.20
CA PRO A 118 -1.57 -14.68 -6.06
C PRO A 118 -2.00 -15.61 -7.22
N PRO A 119 -1.26 -15.66 -8.33
CA PRO A 119 -1.53 -16.61 -9.41
C PRO A 119 -1.53 -18.06 -8.89
N GLY A 120 -2.60 -18.81 -9.16
CA GLY A 120 -2.69 -20.24 -8.85
C GLY A 120 -3.11 -20.63 -7.43
N THR A 121 -3.39 -19.67 -6.52
CA THR A 121 -3.79 -19.99 -5.13
C THR A 121 -5.07 -19.26 -4.70
N LYS A 122 -5.84 -19.87 -3.78
CA LYS A 122 -6.97 -19.23 -3.08
C LYS A 122 -6.49 -18.09 -2.18
N SER A 123 -7.31 -17.04 -2.11
CA SER A 123 -7.16 -15.82 -1.31
C SER A 123 -6.50 -16.04 0.06
N MET A 124 -5.41 -15.33 0.35
CA MET A 124 -4.84 -15.25 1.70
C MET A 124 -5.66 -14.27 2.55
N LEU A 125 -5.96 -14.66 3.79
CA LEU A 125 -6.73 -13.89 4.77
C LEU A 125 -5.80 -13.41 5.89
N LEU A 126 -5.61 -12.10 6.00
CA LEU A 126 -4.93 -11.49 7.15
C LEU A 126 -5.92 -10.66 7.97
N PRO A 127 -5.90 -10.75 9.32
CA PRO A 127 -6.74 -9.91 10.16
C PRO A 127 -6.29 -8.45 10.06
N CYS A 128 -7.24 -7.53 9.90
CA CYS A 128 -7.00 -6.12 10.19
C CYS A 128 -7.05 -5.97 11.71
N ARG A 129 -5.90 -5.87 12.39
CA ARG A 129 -5.87 -5.53 13.82
C ARG A 129 -4.93 -4.37 14.05
#